data_AF-A0A081NCN8-F1
#
_entry.id   AF-A0A081NCN8-F1
#
_cell.length_a   1.000
_cell.length_b   1.000
_cell.length_c   1.000
_cell.angle_alpha   90.00
_cell.angle_beta   90.00
_cell.angle_gamma   90.00
#
_symmetry.space_group_name_H-M   'P 1'
#
loop_
_entity.id
_entity.type
_entity.pdbx_description
1 polymer ?
#
loop_
_entity_poly.entity_id
_entity_poly.type
_entity_poly.pdbx_seq_one_letter_code
_entity_poly.pdbx_strand_id
1 'polypeptide(L)' 'MSDAIPPRDRPEWAAMAQGQIKMDKYVLQLQVDRVTRNMESGSMTLDEATEYLYQYFLKYPKGFRSDLTTIFKQW' A
#
# COMPACT_ATOMS: atom_id res chain seq x y z
N MET A 1 -20.66 0.44 -9.58
CA MET A 1 -19.64 1.51 -9.71
C MET A 1 -18.53 1.16 -8.75
N SER A 2 -17.55 0.39 -9.22
CA SER A 2 -16.45 -0.03 -8.37
C SER A 2 -15.41 1.08 -8.38
N ASP A 3 -15.52 2.01 -7.43
CA ASP A 3 -14.46 2.92 -6.95
C ASP A 3 -13.33 2.09 -6.29
N ALA A 4 -12.98 0.96 -6.90
CA ALA A 4 -12.16 -0.08 -6.32
C ALA A 4 -10.70 0.29 -6.55
N ILE A 5 -9.98 0.43 -5.45
CA ILE A 5 -8.52 0.45 -5.45
C ILE A 5 -7.97 -0.71 -6.33
N PRO A 6 -6.77 -0.57 -6.91
CA PRO A 6 -6.19 -1.59 -7.78
C PRO A 6 -6.16 -2.98 -7.12
N PRO A 7 -6.33 -4.07 -7.89
CA PRO A 7 -6.39 -5.43 -7.35
C PRO A 7 -5.17 -5.76 -6.49
N ARG A 8 -5.38 -6.50 -5.39
CA ARG A 8 -4.32 -6.94 -4.46
C ARG A 8 -3.18 -7.70 -5.15
N ASP A 9 -3.47 -8.46 -6.21
CA ASP A 9 -2.48 -9.31 -6.89
C ASP A 9 -1.42 -8.52 -7.68
N ARG A 10 -1.51 -7.20 -7.69
CA ARG A 10 -0.56 -6.35 -8.37
C ARG A 10 0.80 -6.32 -7.68
N PRO A 11 1.91 -6.49 -8.42
CA PRO A 11 3.26 -6.47 -7.84
C PRO A 11 3.61 -5.14 -7.17
N GLU A 12 2.96 -4.04 -7.55
CA GLU A 12 3.12 -2.74 -6.92
C GLU A 12 2.73 -2.76 -5.42
N TRP A 13 1.79 -3.61 -5.00
CA TRP A 13 1.47 -3.76 -3.57
C TRP A 13 2.61 -4.39 -2.78
N ALA A 14 3.23 -5.43 -3.32
CA ALA A 14 4.40 -6.05 -2.72
C ALA A 14 5.58 -5.09 -2.69
N ALA A 15 5.81 -4.33 -3.77
CA ALA A 15 6.84 -3.31 -3.84
C ALA A 15 6.61 -2.18 -2.81
N MET A 16 5.36 -1.79 -2.54
CA MET A 16 5.03 -0.87 -1.45
C MET A 16 5.34 -1.47 -0.09
N ALA A 17 4.90 -2.71 0.18
CA ALA A 17 5.15 -3.40 1.45
C ALA A 17 6.66 -3.58 1.74
N GLN A 18 7.47 -3.70 0.69
CA GLN A 18 8.93 -3.78 0.77
C GLN A 18 9.62 -2.41 0.87
N GLY A 19 8.87 -1.30 0.90
CA GLY A 19 9.42 0.05 0.94
C GLY A 19 10.14 0.50 -0.34
N GLN A 20 9.94 -0.19 -1.47
CA GLN A 20 10.53 0.17 -2.76
C GLN A 20 9.84 1.37 -3.43
N ILE A 21 8.64 1.71 -2.97
CA ILE A 21 7.84 2.82 -3.48
C ILE A 21 7.74 3.89 -2.40
N LYS A 22 8.17 5.11 -2.72
CA LYS A 22 7.99 6.27 -1.86
C LYS A 22 6.63 6.90 -2.09
N MET A 23 5.94 7.22 -1.00
CA MET A 23 4.66 7.91 -1.02
C MET A 23 4.88 9.41 -0.89
N ASP A 24 4.12 10.22 -1.62
CA ASP A 24 4.19 11.68 -1.48
C ASP A 24 3.55 12.15 -0.16
N LYS A 25 2.51 11.45 0.28
CA LYS A 25 1.87 11.75 1.58
C LYS A 25 2.62 11.10 2.74
N TYR A 26 3.02 11.94 3.69
CA TYR A 26 3.68 11.53 4.92
C TYR A 26 2.90 10.45 5.70
N VAL A 27 1.56 10.56 5.76
CA VAL A 27 0.70 9.59 6.45
C VAL A 27 0.78 8.20 5.81
N LEU A 28 0.87 8.13 4.48
CA LEU A 28 1.02 6.87 3.76
C LEU A 28 2.42 6.30 3.92
N GLN A 29 3.43 7.16 3.79
CA GLN A 29 4.82 6.77 4.00
C GLN A 29 5.00 6.16 5.40
N LEU A 30 4.39 6.75 6.43
CA LEU A 30 4.44 6.20 7.79
C LEU A 30 3.83 4.79 7.90
N GLN A 31 2.72 4.52 7.19
CA GLN A 31 2.13 3.18 7.21
C GLN A 31 3.01 2.18 6.48
N VAL A 32 3.54 2.56 5.32
CA VAL A 32 4.50 1.73 4.57
C VAL A 32 5.72 1.44 5.44
N ASP A 33 6.35 2.46 6.01
CA ASP A 33 7.53 2.31 6.87
C ASP A 33 7.25 1.40 8.08
N ARG A 34 6.06 1.51 8.69
CA ARG A 34 5.64 0.64 9.80
C ARG A 34 5.54 -0.82 9.35
N VAL A 35 4.91 -1.06 8.21
CA VAL A 35 4.72 -2.39 7.64
C VAL A 35 6.07 -2.99 7.25
N THR A 36 6.92 -2.22 6.56
CA THR A 36 8.29 -2.62 6.20
C THR A 36 9.08 -3.02 7.44
N ARG A 37 9.07 -2.20 8.50
CA ARG A 37 9.78 -2.51 9.75
C ARG A 37 9.25 -3.78 10.43
N ASN A 38 7.93 -4.00 10.42
CA ASN A 38 7.33 -5.22 10.97
C ASN A 38 7.74 -6.46 10.17
N MET A 39 7.91 -6.32 8.85
CA MET A 39 8.45 -7.40 8.02
C MET A 39 9.93 -7.65 8.29
N GLU A 40 10.73 -6.59 8.39
CA GLU A 40 12.16 -6.69 8.72
C GLU A 40 12.39 -7.32 10.11
N SER A 41 11.49 -7.08 11.06
CA SER A 41 11.53 -7.72 12.38
C SER A 41 11.02 -9.16 12.39
N GLY A 42 10.54 -9.67 11.26
CA GLY A 42 9.92 -11.00 11.14
C GLY A 42 8.54 -11.13 11.79
N SER A 43 7.93 -10.00 12.18
CA SER A 43 6.61 -9.96 12.82
C SER A 43 5.46 -10.07 11.83
N MET A 44 5.72 -9.81 10.55
CA MET A 44 4.74 -9.92 9.45
C MET A 44 5.39 -10.53 8.21
N THR A 45 4.64 -11.37 7.50
CA THR A 45 5.02 -11.85 6.17
C THR A 45 4.69 -10.81 5.09
N LEU A 46 5.30 -10.96 3.90
CA LEU A 46 5.00 -10.10 2.74
C LEU A 46 3.51 -10.14 2.36
N ASP A 47 2.87 -11.30 2.50
CA ASP A 47 1.46 -11.47 2.18
C ASP A 47 0.56 -10.70 3.16
N GLU A 48 0.82 -10.81 4.45
CA GLU A 48 0.10 -10.07 5.50
C GLU A 48 0.33 -8.56 5.41
N ALA A 49 1.54 -8.14 5.06
CA ALA A 49 1.89 -6.75 4.84
C ALA A 49 1.11 -6.15 3.65
N THR A 50 1.07 -6.90 2.54
CA THR A 50 0.31 -6.53 1.35
C THR A 50 -1.18 -6.46 1.65
N GLU A 51 -1.72 -7.43 2.37
CA GLU A 51 -3.12 -7.44 2.80
C GLU A 51 -3.44 -6.27 3.74
N TYR A 52 -2.57 -5.98 4.70
CA TYR A 52 -2.74 -4.86 5.63
C TYR A 52 -2.84 -3.53 4.89
N LEU A 53 -1.91 -3.29 3.96
CA LEU A 53 -1.93 -2.09 3.13
C LEU A 53 -3.22 -2.07 2.30
N TYR A 54 -3.53 -3.14 1.56
CA TYR A 54 -4.73 -3.22 0.73
C TYR A 54 -6.01 -2.87 1.51
N GLN A 55 -6.22 -3.48 2.69
CA GLN A 55 -7.35 -3.19 3.57
C GLN A 55 -7.35 -1.74 4.07
N TYR A 56 -6.18 -1.20 4.40
CA TYR A 56 -6.02 0.18 4.84
C TYR A 56 -6.45 1.18 3.74
N PHE A 57 -6.02 0.95 2.51
CA PHE A 57 -6.42 1.76 1.35
C PHE A 57 -7.90 1.59 1.01
N LEU A 58 -8.46 0.39 1.19
CA LEU A 58 -9.87 0.10 0.97
C LEU A 58 -10.77 0.85 1.96
N LYS A 59 -10.30 1.06 3.20
CA LYS A 59 -11.02 1.80 4.24
C LYS A 59 -11.03 3.32 4.02
N TYR A 60 -10.02 3.87 3.35
CA TYR A 60 -9.86 5.32 3.13
C TYR A 60 -9.57 5.69 1.66
N PRO A 61 -10.42 5.28 0.70
CA PRO A 61 -10.12 5.40 -0.73
C PRO A 61 -9.98 6.86 -1.19
N LYS A 62 -10.74 7.79 -0.60
CA LYS A 62 -10.72 9.23 -0.96
C LYS A 62 -9.40 9.91 -0.59
N GLY A 63 -8.72 9.43 0.45
CA GLY A 63 -7.49 10.03 0.95
C GLY A 63 -6.27 9.72 0.08
N PHE A 64 -6.33 8.66 -0.71
CA PHE A 64 -5.15 8.04 -1.33
C PHE A 64 -5.28 7.84 -2.83
N ARG A 65 -6.42 8.24 -3.42
CA ARG A 65 -6.71 8.12 -4.86
C ARG A 65 -5.60 8.71 -5.72
N SER A 66 -5.09 9.90 -5.37
CA SER A 66 -4.00 10.57 -6.10
C SER A 66 -2.69 9.77 -6.08
N ASP A 67 -2.27 9.31 -4.91
CA ASP A 67 -1.03 8.53 -4.74
C ASP A 67 -1.14 7.17 -5.46
N LEU A 68 -2.27 6.48 -5.30
CA LEU A 68 -2.54 5.21 -5.99
C LEU A 68 -2.58 5.39 -7.52
N THR A 69 -3.14 6.50 -8.03
CA THR A 69 -3.09 6.78 -9.47
C THR A 69 -1.67 7.01 -9.97
N THR A 70 -0.80 7.67 -9.20
CA THR A 70 0.62 7.85 -9.57
C THR A 70 1.37 6.51 -9.60
N ILE A 71 1.14 5.66 -8.61
CA ILE A 71 1.84 4.38 -8.44
C ILE A 71 1.38 3.35 -9.46
N PHE A 72 0.06 3.16 -9.56
CA PHE A 72 -0.55 2.13 -10.40
C PHE A 72 -0.85 2.61 -11.82
N LYS A 73 -0.57 3.88 -12.12
CA LYS A 73 -0.74 4.54 -13.43
C LYS A 73 -2.14 4.32 -14.04
N GLN A 74 -3.17 4.17 -13.22
CA GLN A 74 -4.51 3.84 -13.67
C GLN A 74 -5.61 4.56 -12.90
N TRP A 75 -6.74 4.73 -13.61
CA TRP A 75 -8.06 5.00 -13.05
C TRP A 75 -9.16 4.40 -13.92
#